data_AF-A0A535XWF9-F1
#
_entry.id   AF-A0A535XWF9-F1
#
_cell.length_a   1.000
_cell.length_b   1.000
_cell.length_c   1.000
_cell.angle_alpha   90.00
_cell.angle_beta   90.00
_cell.angle_gamma   90.00
#
_symmetry.space_group_name_H-M   'P 1'
#
loop_
_entity.id
_entity.type
_entity.pdbx_description
1 polymer ?
#
loop_
_entity_poly.entity_id
_entity_poly.type
_entity_poly.pdbx_seq_one_letter_code
_entity_poly.pdbx_strand_id
1 'polypeptide(L)'
;MVSWRMPDGTEIVGVGVQVDTERLREFVVRFMSAAGAGWNASQWSDTLFGSAFEERFGVKVQIHREAGPDGHRLFAIRAIPS
;
A
#
# COMPACT_ATOMS: atom_id res chain seq x y z
N MET A 1 8.77 10.39 -1.12
CA MET A 1 8.54 8.98 -1.49
C MET A 1 8.87 8.15 -0.29
N VAL A 2 7.97 7.27 0.10
CA VAL A 2 8.14 6.36 1.24
C VAL A 2 8.08 4.93 0.70
N SER A 3 8.98 4.03 1.13
CA SER A 3 8.87 2.63 0.75
C SER A 3 9.22 1.68 1.89
N TRP A 4 8.60 0.50 1.83
CA TRP A 4 8.85 -0.60 2.74
C TRP A 4 8.67 -1.93 2.02
N ARG A 5 9.58 -2.88 2.26
CA ARG A 5 9.51 -4.23 1.67
C ARG A 5 8.87 -5.21 2.64
N MET A 6 7.83 -5.88 2.16
CA MET A 6 7.14 -6.95 2.87
C MET A 6 7.99 -8.22 2.92
N PRO A 7 7.69 -9.16 3.85
CA PRO A 7 8.38 -10.45 3.93
C PRO A 7 8.30 -11.29 2.64
N ASP A 8 7.25 -11.13 1.82
CA ASP A 8 7.10 -11.86 0.55
C ASP A 8 7.87 -11.21 -0.63
N GLY A 9 8.71 -10.22 -0.33
CA GLY A 9 9.53 -9.48 -1.29
C GLY A 9 8.80 -8.35 -2.02
N THR A 10 7.48 -8.20 -1.84
CA THR A 10 6.72 -7.10 -2.43
C THR A 10 7.11 -5.78 -1.78
N GLU A 11 7.40 -4.76 -2.59
CA GLU A 11 7.65 -3.41 -2.12
C GLU A 11 6.37 -2.59 -2.12
N ILE A 12 6.01 -2.01 -0.96
CA ILE A 12 4.94 -1.04 -0.83
C ILE A 12 5.55 0.36 -0.95
N VAL A 13 5.04 1.17 -1.87
CA VAL A 13 5.57 2.52 -2.12
C VAL A 13 4.46 3.55 -2.03
N GLY A 14 4.64 4.57 -1.20
CA GLY A 14 3.79 5.76 -1.18
C GLY A 14 4.34 6.84 -2.11
N VAL A 15 3.55 7.22 -3.12
CA VAL A 15 3.86 8.25 -4.12
C VAL A 15 2.89 9.42 -3.96
N GLY A 16 3.41 10.61 -3.66
CA GLY A 16 2.58 11.81 -3.44
C GLY A 16 1.76 11.79 -2.15
N VAL A 17 1.89 10.76 -1.31
CA VAL A 17 1.26 10.69 0.02
C VAL A 17 2.21 11.24 1.10
N GLN A 18 1.68 12.00 2.06
CA GLN A 18 2.41 12.50 3.24
C GLN A 18 2.25 11.55 4.43
N VAL A 19 2.71 10.30 4.26
CA VAL A 19 2.71 9.27 5.31
C VAL A 19 4.14 8.78 5.49
N ASP A 20 4.63 8.71 6.72
CA ASP A 20 5.95 8.17 7.02
C ASP A 20 5.99 6.63 6.94
N THR A 21 7.19 6.05 6.87
CA THR A 21 7.38 4.60 6.66
C THR A 21 6.76 3.76 7.77
N GLU A 22 6.83 4.22 9.02
CA GLU A 22 6.33 3.47 10.17
C GLU A 22 4.81 3.41 10.17
N ARG A 23 4.15 4.55 9.92
CA ARG A 23 2.69 4.62 9.78
C ARG A 23 2.17 3.84 8.59
N LEU A 24 2.88 3.88 7.47
CA LEU A 24 2.53 3.09 6.29
C LEU A 24 2.63 1.59 6.59
N ARG A 25 3.71 1.15 7.23
CA ARG A 25 3.88 -0.24 7.67
C ARG A 25 2.78 -0.68 8.63
N GLU A 26 2.48 0.13 9.64
CA GLU A 26 1.43 -0.16 10.61
C GLU A 26 0.07 -0.30 9.93
N PHE A 27 -0.27 0.61 9.01
CA PHE A 27 -1.51 0.54 8.24
C PHE A 27 -1.60 -0.76 7.44
N VAL A 28 -0.55 -1.12 6.69
CA VAL A 28 -0.53 -2.35 5.88
C VAL A 28 -0.71 -3.58 6.76
N VAL A 29 0.01 -3.68 7.89
CA VAL A 29 -0.12 -4.78 8.86
C VAL A 29 -1.55 -4.92 9.38
N ARG A 30 -2.19 -3.80 9.75
CA ARG A 30 -3.58 -3.81 10.22
C ARG A 30 -4.55 -4.21 9.11
N PHE A 31 -4.38 -3.68 7.90
CA PHE A 31 -5.21 -4.01 6.75
C PHE A 31 -5.15 -5.51 6.42
N MET A 32 -3.95 -6.09 6.36
CA MET A 32 -3.76 -7.52 6.10
C MET A 32 -4.46 -8.40 7.13
N SER A 33 -4.35 -8.03 8.41
CA SER A 33 -4.99 -8.75 9.50
C SER A 33 -6.51 -8.71 9.40
N ALA A 34 -7.08 -7.56 8.99
CA ALA A 34 -8.52 -7.39 8.86
C ALA A 34 -9.09 -8.05 7.59
N ALA A 35 -8.35 -8.02 6.48
CA ALA A 35 -8.80 -8.55 5.19
C ALA A 35 -8.65 -10.08 5.06
N GLY A 36 -7.95 -10.75 5.99
CA GLY A 36 -7.72 -12.20 5.93
C GLY A 36 -6.83 -12.69 4.77
N ALA A 37 -6.25 -11.77 4.00
CA ALA A 37 -5.46 -12.07 2.81
C ALA A 37 -3.95 -12.28 3.08
N GLY A 38 -3.50 -12.03 4.32
CA GLY A 38 -2.11 -12.17 4.71
C GLY A 38 -1.15 -11.32 3.86
N TRP A 39 0.10 -11.77 3.75
CA TRP A 39 1.18 -11.04 3.08
C TRP A 39 1.10 -10.97 1.56
N ASN A 40 0.11 -11.63 0.93
CA ASN A 40 0.01 -11.70 -0.52
C ASN A 40 -0.80 -10.52 -1.10
N ALA A 41 -0.11 -9.42 -1.43
CA ALA A 41 -0.74 -8.21 -1.97
C ALA A 41 -1.56 -8.43 -3.25
N SER A 42 -1.32 -9.52 -4.00
CA SER A 42 -2.11 -9.81 -5.20
C SER A 42 -3.58 -10.16 -4.89
N GLN A 43 -3.87 -10.61 -3.66
CA GLN A 43 -5.22 -10.97 -3.21
C GLN A 43 -5.98 -9.81 -2.57
N TRP A 44 -5.32 -8.67 -2.35
CA TRP A 44 -5.97 -7.54 -1.71
C TRP A 44 -6.96 -6.88 -2.68
N SER A 45 -8.07 -6.38 -2.16
CA SER A 45 -8.95 -5.52 -2.94
C SER A 45 -8.37 -4.10 -2.95
N ASP A 46 -8.04 -3.60 -4.14
CA ASP A 46 -7.52 -2.24 -4.33
C ASP A 46 -8.54 -1.18 -3.87
N THR A 47 -9.83 -1.45 -4.08
CA THR A 47 -10.92 -0.58 -3.62
C THR A 47 -11.01 -0.54 -2.08
N LEU A 48 -11.03 -1.71 -1.42
CA LEU A 48 -11.10 -1.75 0.04
C LEU A 48 -9.84 -1.14 0.68
N PHE A 49 -8.67 -1.38 0.08
CA PHE A 49 -7.44 -0.76 0.52
C PHE A 49 -7.51 0.77 0.41
N GLY A 50 -7.94 1.28 -0.75
CA GLY A 50 -8.10 2.71 -0.98
C GLY A 50 -9.05 3.38 0.00
N SER A 51 -10.22 2.76 0.26
CA SER A 51 -11.19 3.26 1.23
C SER A 51 -10.64 3.26 2.66
N ALA A 52 -9.98 2.17 3.09
CA ALA A 52 -9.36 2.11 4.41
C ALA A 52 -8.21 3.12 4.56
N PHE A 53 -7.46 3.38 3.48
CA PHE A 53 -6.39 4.36 3.46
C PHE A 53 -6.94 5.79 3.61
N GLU A 54 -8.01 6.10 2.87
CA GLU A 54 -8.72 7.39 2.98
C GLU A 54 -9.28 7.59 4.40
N GLU A 55 -9.94 6.58 4.97
CA GLU A 55 -10.46 6.65 6.34
C GLU A 55 -9.35 6.91 7.36
N ARG A 56 -8.18 6.27 7.19
CA ARG A 56 -7.08 6.36 8.15
C ARG A 56 -6.28 7.67 8.06
N PHE A 57 -6.10 8.20 6.85
CA PHE A 57 -5.16 9.29 6.58
C PHE A 57 -5.80 10.52 5.94
N GLY A 58 -7.09 10.48 5.58
CA GLY A 58 -7.80 11.59 4.92
C GLY A 58 -7.35 11.85 3.49
N VAL A 59 -6.67 10.89 2.84
CA VAL A 59 -6.11 11.03 1.50
C VAL A 59 -6.69 9.96 0.58
N LYS A 60 -7.32 10.38 -0.51
CA LYS A 60 -7.75 9.48 -1.58
C LYS A 60 -6.55 8.97 -2.35
N VAL A 61 -6.50 7.65 -2.56
CA VAL A 61 -5.39 6.99 -3.25
C VAL A 61 -5.89 6.02 -4.32
N GLN A 62 -5.06 5.84 -5.34
CA GLN A 62 -5.18 4.77 -6.32
C GLN A 62 -4.02 3.80 -6.15
N ILE A 63 -4.33 2.50 -6.28
CA ILE A 63 -3.34 1.43 -6.20
C ILE A 63 -2.89 1.03 -7.59
N HIS A 64 -1.58 0.93 -7.77
CA HIS A 64 -0.95 0.45 -8.99
C HIS A 64 -0.04 -0.74 -8.67
N ARG A 65 -0.22 -1.83 -9.40
CA ARG A 65 0.57 -3.07 -9.26
C ARG A 65 1.55 -3.13 -10.42
N GLU A 66 2.82 -2.95 -10.12
CA GLU A 66 3.88 -2.74 -11.10
C GLU A 66 5.03 -3.74 -10.87
N ALA A 67 5.88 -3.89 -11.88
CA ALA A 67 7.18 -4.54 -11.71
C ALA A 67 8.20 -3.47 -11.29
N GLY A 68 8.90 -3.71 -10.19
CA GLY A 68 10.01 -2.89 -9.76
C GLY A 68 11.25 -3.08 -10.64
N PRO A 69 12.24 -2.18 -10.55
CA PRO A 69 13.44 -2.19 -11.40
C PRO A 69 14.28 -3.48 -11.28
N ASP A 70 14.22 -4.18 -10.14
CA ASP A 70 14.92 -5.44 -9.90
C ASP A 70 14.03 -6.67 -10.15
N GLY A 71 12.88 -6.49 -10.79
CA GLY A 71 11.90 -7.56 -11.08
C GLY A 71 11.03 -7.95 -9.88
N HIS A 72 11.16 -7.29 -8.73
CA HIS A 72 10.28 -7.49 -7.59
C HIS A 72 8.88 -6.89 -7.85
N ARG A 73 7.88 -7.37 -7.10
CA ARG A 73 6.53 -6.81 -7.16
C ARG A 73 6.49 -5.47 -6.45
N LEU A 74 5.88 -4.47 -7.09
CA LEU A 74 5.71 -3.13 -6.52
C LEU A 74 4.21 -2.82 -6.40
N PHE A 75 3.82 -2.39 -5.21
CA PHE A 75 2.47 -1.96 -4.86
C PHE A 75 2.50 -0.45 -4.56
N ALA A 76 2.26 0.34 -5.59
CA ALA A 76 2.30 1.80 -5.52
C ALA A 76 0.95 2.37 -5.06
N ILE A 77 1.00 3.12 -3.96
CA ILE A 77 -0.11 3.87 -3.39
C ILE A 77 0.07 5.33 -3.83
N ARG A 78 -0.73 5.77 -4.79
CA ARG A 78 -0.61 7.10 -5.41
C ARG A 78 -1.73 8.00 -4.93
N ALA A 79 -1.41 9.16 -4.39
CA ALA A 79 -2.42 10.17 -4.05
C ALA A 79 -3.16 10.63 -5.33
N ILE A 80 -4.48 10.78 -5.23
CA ILE A 80 -5.31 11.33 -6.31
C ILE A 80 -5.51 12.83 -6.01
N PRO A 81 -5.29 13.74 -6.98
CA PRO A 81 -5.63 15.14 -6.82
C PRO A 81 -7.12 15.29 -6.48
N SER A 82 -7.43 16.13 -5.47
CA SER A 82 -8.81 16.48 -5.13
C SER A 82 -9.39 17.48 -6.12
#